data_AF-A0A1M5W0Z0-F1
#
_entry.id   AF-A0A1M5W0Z0-F1
#
_cell.length_a   1.000
_cell.length_b   1.000
_cell.length_c   1.000
_cell.angle_alpha   90.00
_cell.angle_beta   90.00
_cell.angle_gamma   90.00
#
_symmetry.space_group_name_H-M   'P 1'
#
loop_
_entity.id
_entity.type
_entity.pdbx_description
1 polymer ?
#
loop_
_entity_poly.entity_id
_entity_poly.type
_entity_poly.pdbx_seq_one_letter_code
_entity_poly.pdbx_strand_id
1 'polypeptide(L)'
;MNVQAAALEILKGAERPLHAKEIAERIMAAGLWHSEGKTPDATVSARLYSDIKRNGDKSPFIKVGPQTFALRDSTSVSSGAAPVPATIQKAPEPNSGFSFTDCAQKVLEEFGGKKPMHYKEITKKALQKSWLVTGGKTPEATMYAQVITEIKRQQKRGERPRFVQHGRGYVGLSRWMGQGLAFQIEQHNHQIRRTLRERLLDMKPGEFEELISQLLAEMGFEMVEVTKLSGDGGIDVRGTLVVGDVVRIKMAVQVKKWRIKNNIQAPVVQQVRGSLGAHEQGLIITTSDFSSGAVKEAAQSDKTPIALMNGEQLVMLLMEHGIGVHRSTPDLFEIDEEYTAGGE
;
A
#
# COMPACT_ATOMS: atom_id res chain seq x y z
N MET A 1 32.77 3.34 17.98
CA MET A 1 31.56 3.70 18.76
C MET A 1 30.37 2.88 18.26
N ASN A 2 29.28 2.74 19.02
CA ASN A 2 28.05 2.16 18.45
C ASN A 2 27.33 3.21 17.56
N VAL A 3 26.50 2.75 16.62
CA VAL A 3 25.84 3.60 15.62
C VAL A 3 25.00 4.72 16.24
N GLN A 4 24.32 4.43 17.35
CA GLN A 4 23.42 5.38 18.01
C GLN A 4 24.21 6.51 18.67
N ALA A 5 25.29 6.17 19.38
CA ALA A 5 26.15 7.14 20.02
C ALA A 5 26.90 8.01 18.99
N ALA A 6 27.34 7.44 17.87
CA ALA A 6 27.93 8.21 16.77
C ALA A 6 26.91 9.15 16.10
N ALA A 7 25.68 8.70 15.90
CA ALA A 7 24.60 9.54 15.36
C ALA A 7 24.22 10.68 16.31
N LEU A 8 24.26 10.45 17.62
CA LEU A 8 24.03 11.48 18.62
C LEU A 8 25.06 12.60 18.51
N GLU A 9 26.34 12.28 18.33
CA GLU A 9 27.42 13.27 18.21
C GLU A 9 27.29 14.11 16.94
N ILE A 10 27.01 13.47 15.80
CA ILE A 10 26.77 14.17 14.53
C ILE A 10 25.53 15.08 14.61
N LEU A 11 24.45 14.62 15.27
CA LEU A 11 23.24 15.42 15.45
C LEU A 11 23.40 16.51 16.51
N LYS A 12 24.31 16.38 17.49
CA LYS A 12 24.63 17.45 18.44
C LYS A 12 25.38 18.60 17.76
N GLY A 13 26.31 18.27 16.85
CA GLY A 13 27.01 19.27 16.04
C GLY A 13 26.17 19.83 14.89
N ALA A 14 25.01 19.24 14.62
CA ALA A 14 24.08 19.70 13.60
C ALA A 14 22.88 20.37 14.26
N GLU A 15 22.86 21.70 14.29
CA GLU A 15 21.72 22.52 14.73
C GLU A 15 20.50 22.45 13.79
N ARG A 16 20.42 21.40 12.94
CA ARG A 16 19.33 21.15 12.02
C ARG A 16 19.07 19.65 11.89
N PRO A 17 17.84 19.25 11.53
CA PRO A 17 17.58 17.86 11.18
C PRO A 17 18.44 17.39 10.02
N LEU A 18 18.97 16.16 10.14
CA LEU A 18 19.80 15.53 9.11
C LEU A 18 19.11 14.29 8.55
N HIS A 19 19.28 14.06 7.26
CA HIS A 19 18.82 12.84 6.60
C HIS A 19 19.75 11.67 6.96
N ALA A 20 19.23 10.45 7.06
CA ALA A 20 19.99 9.25 7.47
C ALA A 20 21.25 9.01 6.65
N LYS A 21 21.17 9.28 5.34
CA LYS A 21 22.31 9.24 4.42
C LYS A 21 23.41 10.22 4.83
N GLU A 22 23.04 11.47 5.11
CA GLU A 22 23.99 12.51 5.56
C GLU A 22 24.57 12.18 6.95
N ILE A 23 23.76 11.62 7.86
CA ILE A 23 24.23 11.14 9.16
C ILE A 23 25.26 10.02 8.98
N ALA A 24 24.97 9.02 8.13
CA ALA A 24 25.88 7.91 7.88
C ALA A 24 27.20 8.36 7.24
N GLU A 25 27.13 9.25 6.23
CA GLU A 25 28.31 9.84 5.59
C GLU A 25 29.18 10.60 6.60
N ARG A 26 28.59 11.43 7.46
CA ARG A 26 29.32 12.19 8.48
C ARG A 26 29.91 11.30 9.58
N ILE A 27 29.18 10.27 10.03
CA ILE A 27 29.67 9.29 11.01
C ILE A 27 30.91 8.56 10.48
N MET A 28 30.88 8.14 9.21
CA MET A 28 32.00 7.44 8.58
C MET A 28 33.17 8.38 8.30
N ALA A 29 32.90 9.60 7.82
CA ALA A 29 33.93 10.62 7.57
C ALA A 29 34.65 11.06 8.86
N ALA A 30 33.94 11.09 9.99
CA ALA A 30 34.51 11.38 11.30
C ALA A 30 35.20 10.16 11.96
N GLY A 31 35.18 8.98 11.33
CA GLY A 31 35.78 7.76 11.88
C GLY A 31 35.07 7.20 13.13
N LEU A 32 33.86 7.69 13.45
CA LEU A 32 33.14 7.35 14.68
C LEU A 32 32.54 5.93 14.63
N TRP A 33 32.22 5.45 13.43
CA TRP A 33 31.73 4.09 13.18
C TRP A 33 32.03 3.64 11.74
N HIS A 34 32.29 2.35 11.58
CA HIS A 34 32.56 1.70 10.30
C HIS A 34 31.45 0.70 9.95
N SER A 35 31.04 0.63 8.68
CA SER A 35 30.02 -0.31 8.21
C SER A 35 30.64 -1.49 7.49
N GLU A 36 30.27 -2.71 7.87
CA GLU A 36 30.62 -3.94 7.13
C GLU A 36 29.66 -4.20 5.94
N GLY A 37 28.55 -3.46 5.86
CA GLY A 37 27.50 -3.67 4.87
C GLY A 37 27.52 -2.65 3.73
N LYS A 38 26.88 -3.00 2.61
CA LYS A 38 26.81 -2.16 1.38
C LYS A 38 25.92 -0.91 1.51
N THR A 39 25.14 -0.79 2.60
CA THR A 39 24.17 0.30 2.82
C THR A 39 24.26 0.87 4.25
N PRO A 40 25.27 1.72 4.52
CA PRO A 40 25.48 2.32 5.84
C PRO A 40 24.31 3.21 6.31
N ASP A 41 23.67 3.91 5.39
CA ASP A 41 22.50 4.78 5.61
C ASP A 41 21.26 4.00 6.07
N ALA A 42 21.01 2.83 5.47
CA ALA A 42 19.95 1.93 5.90
C ALA A 42 20.21 1.39 7.32
N THR A 43 21.47 1.10 7.66
CA THR A 43 21.88 0.64 8.99
C THR A 43 21.69 1.72 10.05
N VAL A 44 22.11 2.95 9.75
CA VAL A 44 21.94 4.11 10.64
C VAL A 44 20.45 4.39 10.88
N SER A 45 19.65 4.47 9.81
CA SER A 45 18.21 4.75 9.94
C SER A 45 17.49 3.67 10.76
N ALA A 46 17.75 2.38 10.51
CA ALA A 46 17.11 1.27 11.22
C ALA A 46 17.42 1.31 12.73
N ARG A 47 18.64 1.69 13.12
CA ARG A 47 19.05 1.81 14.52
C ARG A 47 18.40 2.99 15.22
N LEU A 48 18.24 4.13 14.53
CA LEU A 48 17.53 5.30 15.07
C LEU A 48 16.02 5.04 15.19
N TYR A 49 15.40 4.41 14.18
CA TYR A 49 14.00 3.99 14.25
C TYR A 49 13.73 3.03 15.41
N SER A 50 14.61 2.04 15.58
CA SER A 50 14.49 1.06 16.67
C SER A 50 14.62 1.72 18.03
N ASP A 51 15.48 2.75 18.15
CA ASP A 51 15.63 3.49 19.39
C ASP A 51 14.39 4.31 19.75
N ILE A 52 13.87 5.07 18.77
CA ILE A 52 12.66 5.88 18.94
C ILE A 52 11.48 4.98 19.30
N LYS A 53 11.34 3.82 18.64
CA LYS A 53 10.25 2.88 18.91
C LYS A 53 10.36 2.22 20.29
N ARG A 54 11.58 1.91 20.75
CA ARG A 54 11.81 1.24 22.04
C ARG A 54 11.76 2.20 23.22
N ASN A 55 12.31 3.41 23.06
CA ASN A 55 12.50 4.36 24.15
C ASN A 55 11.49 5.51 24.13
N GLY A 56 10.70 5.68 23.06
CA GLY A 56 9.64 6.69 22.97
C GLY A 56 10.16 8.11 23.25
N ASP A 57 9.53 8.80 24.18
CA ASP A 57 9.91 10.16 24.59
C ASP A 57 11.25 10.25 25.34
N LYS A 58 11.79 9.12 25.79
CA LYS A 58 13.13 9.03 26.39
C LYS A 58 14.23 8.86 25.34
N SER A 59 13.89 8.65 24.07
CA SER A 59 14.90 8.62 23.00
C SER A 59 15.43 10.04 22.78
N PRO A 60 16.76 10.23 22.68
CA PRO A 60 17.33 11.53 22.35
C PRO A 60 17.04 11.92 20.90
N PHE A 61 16.53 11.00 20.08
CA PHE A 61 16.23 11.23 18.68
C PHE A 61 14.74 11.48 18.48
N ILE A 62 14.42 12.36 17.53
CA ILE A 62 13.06 12.52 17.00
C ILE A 62 13.10 12.41 15.48
N LYS A 63 12.09 11.75 14.92
CA LYS A 63 11.89 11.71 13.47
C LYS A 63 11.03 12.91 13.06
N VAL A 64 11.60 13.76 12.23
CA VAL A 64 10.92 14.98 11.73
C VAL A 64 10.50 14.86 10.26
N GLY A 65 10.95 13.83 9.55
CA GLY A 65 10.60 13.60 8.14
C GLY A 65 11.00 12.19 7.65
N PRO A 66 10.69 11.82 6.40
CA PRO A 66 11.11 10.55 5.82
C PRO A 66 12.63 10.41 5.89
N GLN A 67 13.10 9.47 6.71
CA GLN A 67 14.53 9.25 6.98
C GLN A 67 15.29 10.47 7.53
N THR A 68 14.60 11.46 8.10
CA THR A 68 15.21 12.67 8.68
C THR A 68 15.06 12.68 10.19
N PHE A 69 16.16 12.88 10.89
CA PHE A 69 16.26 12.79 12.35
C PHE A 69 16.86 14.08 12.92
N ALA A 70 16.41 14.45 14.12
CA ALA A 70 16.94 15.54 14.91
C ALA A 70 17.11 15.11 16.37
N LEU A 71 17.79 15.94 17.17
CA LEU A 71 17.76 15.77 18.62
C LEU A 71 16.47 16.32 19.20
N ARG A 72 16.00 15.65 20.25
CA ARG A 72 14.90 16.14 21.06
C ARG A 72 15.46 17.16 22.05
N ASP A 73 15.08 18.43 21.89
CA ASP A 73 15.43 19.48 22.83
C ASP A 73 14.78 19.18 24.19
N SER A 74 15.62 18.97 25.20
CA SER A 74 15.18 18.80 26.58
C SER A 74 14.94 20.18 27.22
N THR A 75 14.01 20.95 26.66
CA THR A 75 13.51 22.18 27.30
C THR A 75 12.01 22.34 27.03
N SER A 76 11.26 22.20 28.12
CA SER A 76 9.85 22.55 28.34
C SER A 76 8.75 21.57 27.87
N VAL A 77 8.18 20.91 28.88
CA VAL A 77 6.79 20.46 28.94
C VAL A 77 5.94 21.65 29.41
N SER A 78 4.86 22.00 28.71
CA SER A 78 3.61 22.55 29.29
C SER A 78 2.54 22.83 28.22
N SER A 79 1.30 22.64 28.63
CA SER A 79 0.01 22.72 27.95
C SER A 79 -0.46 24.11 27.48
N GLY A 80 -1.29 24.13 26.42
CA GLY A 80 -2.56 24.86 26.38
C GLY A 80 -2.58 26.38 26.05
N ALA A 81 -3.44 26.70 25.07
CA ALA A 81 -4.09 28.00 24.78
C ALA A 81 -3.29 29.11 24.06
N ALA A 82 -3.90 29.63 22.99
CA ALA A 82 -3.58 30.90 22.32
C ALA A 82 -3.91 32.11 23.25
N PRO A 83 -3.37 33.34 23.06
CA PRO A 83 -3.63 34.19 21.88
C PRO A 83 -2.45 35.07 21.37
N VAL A 84 -2.60 35.57 20.13
CA VAL A 84 -1.82 36.65 19.44
C VAL A 84 -2.26 38.05 19.96
N PRO A 85 -1.55 39.21 19.77
CA PRO A 85 -1.00 39.71 18.48
C PRO A 85 0.28 40.63 18.46
N ALA A 86 0.85 40.74 17.24
CA ALA A 86 1.42 41.93 16.54
C ALA A 86 2.89 42.45 16.72
N THR A 87 3.72 42.14 15.68
CA THR A 87 4.70 42.96 14.88
C THR A 87 5.96 43.60 15.53
N ILE A 88 7.20 43.54 14.96
CA ILE A 88 7.70 44.04 13.65
C ILE A 88 9.00 43.29 13.16
N GLN A 89 8.93 42.71 11.94
CA GLN A 89 9.84 42.65 10.75
C GLN A 89 11.36 42.30 10.80
N LYS A 90 12.04 41.80 9.74
CA LYS A 90 11.88 40.74 8.70
C LYS A 90 13.22 40.64 7.93
N ALA A 91 13.76 39.44 7.69
CA ALA A 91 14.76 39.12 6.66
C ALA A 91 14.47 37.70 6.12
N PRO A 92 14.82 37.38 4.87
CA PRO A 92 13.91 36.86 3.84
C PRO A 92 13.44 35.41 4.05
N GLU A 93 12.14 35.19 3.86
CA GLU A 93 11.53 33.85 3.92
C GLU A 93 11.89 33.00 2.70
N PRO A 94 12.16 31.69 2.86
CA PRO A 94 12.22 30.78 1.72
C PRO A 94 10.78 30.43 1.31
N ASN A 95 10.28 31.14 0.30
CA ASN A 95 9.05 30.95 -0.50
C ASN A 95 7.98 29.96 0.02
N SER A 96 6.80 30.52 0.25
CA SER A 96 5.48 29.90 0.46
C SER A 96 4.97 29.07 -0.73
N GLY A 97 5.69 28.01 -1.10
CA GLY A 97 5.24 27.02 -2.08
C GLY A 97 4.27 25.99 -1.48
N PHE A 98 3.23 25.62 -2.20
CA PHE A 98 2.38 24.48 -1.84
C PHE A 98 3.21 23.18 -1.88
N SER A 99 2.85 22.17 -1.08
CA SER A 99 3.44 20.84 -1.21
C SER A 99 3.16 20.26 -2.61
N PHE A 100 3.89 19.23 -3.06
CA PHE A 100 3.63 18.62 -4.38
C PHE A 100 2.18 18.12 -4.49
N THR A 101 1.66 17.42 -3.47
CA THR A 101 0.28 16.93 -3.52
C THR A 101 -0.73 18.07 -3.46
N ASP A 102 -0.49 19.12 -2.68
CA ASP A 102 -1.39 20.29 -2.66
C ASP A 102 -1.33 21.07 -3.98
N CYS A 103 -0.16 21.17 -4.62
CA CYS A 103 -0.01 21.70 -5.98
C CYS A 103 -0.79 20.87 -6.99
N ALA A 104 -0.66 19.54 -6.94
CA ALA A 104 -1.39 18.65 -7.85
C ALA A 104 -2.89 18.83 -7.68
N GLN A 105 -3.37 18.91 -6.43
CA GLN A 105 -4.77 19.15 -6.14
C GLN A 105 -5.24 20.50 -6.72
N LYS A 106 -4.49 21.57 -6.49
CA LYS A 106 -4.84 22.92 -6.96
C LYS A 106 -4.81 23.05 -8.48
N VAL A 107 -3.82 22.45 -9.14
CA VAL A 107 -3.76 22.41 -10.62
C VAL A 107 -4.93 21.63 -11.19
N LEU A 108 -5.25 20.49 -10.60
CA LEU A 108 -6.41 19.73 -10.99
C LEU A 108 -7.67 20.60 -10.78
N GLU A 109 -7.87 21.23 -9.62
CA GLU A 109 -8.99 22.16 -9.33
C GLU A 109 -9.21 23.20 -10.41
N GLU A 110 -8.15 23.93 -10.75
CA GLU A 110 -8.24 25.12 -11.60
C GLU A 110 -8.22 24.77 -13.10
N PHE A 111 -7.54 23.68 -13.48
CA PHE A 111 -7.26 23.37 -14.89
C PHE A 111 -7.73 22.00 -15.37
N GLY A 112 -8.22 21.14 -14.48
CA GLY A 112 -8.62 19.78 -14.82
C GLY A 112 -9.97 19.66 -15.52
N GLY A 113 -10.86 20.64 -15.36
CA GLY A 113 -12.17 20.61 -16.03
C GLY A 113 -12.98 19.35 -15.77
N LYS A 114 -12.85 18.75 -14.57
CA LYS A 114 -13.41 17.44 -14.17
C LYS A 114 -12.93 16.24 -15.01
N LYS A 115 -11.83 16.37 -15.75
CA LYS A 115 -11.18 15.28 -16.50
C LYS A 115 -9.80 14.96 -15.90
N PRO A 116 -9.35 13.70 -15.91
CA PRO A 116 -7.99 13.35 -15.50
C PRO A 116 -6.94 14.10 -16.34
N MET A 117 -5.86 14.54 -15.69
CA MET A 117 -4.75 15.23 -16.34
C MET A 117 -3.48 14.40 -16.20
N HIS A 118 -2.63 14.40 -17.22
CA HIS A 118 -1.36 13.67 -17.16
C HIS A 118 -0.41 14.35 -16.16
N TYR A 119 0.31 13.57 -15.34
CA TYR A 119 1.14 14.10 -14.25
C TYR A 119 2.20 15.11 -14.71
N LYS A 120 2.74 14.96 -15.93
CA LYS A 120 3.68 15.92 -16.53
C LYS A 120 3.03 17.29 -16.75
N GLU A 121 1.78 17.32 -17.22
CA GLU A 121 1.04 18.56 -17.44
C GLU A 121 0.66 19.21 -16.11
N ILE A 122 0.25 18.40 -15.13
CA ILE A 122 -0.04 18.87 -13.77
C ILE A 122 1.18 19.61 -13.21
N THR A 123 2.36 18.98 -13.32
CA THR A 123 3.63 19.54 -12.83
C THR A 123 4.01 20.80 -13.61
N LYS A 124 3.89 20.78 -14.95
CA LYS A 124 4.17 21.94 -15.80
C LYS A 124 3.31 23.14 -15.40
N LYS A 125 2.01 22.95 -15.19
CA LYS A 125 1.10 24.03 -14.75
C LYS A 125 1.41 24.52 -13.34
N ALA A 126 1.78 23.62 -12.42
CA ALA A 126 2.18 23.98 -11.06
C ALA A 126 3.43 24.88 -11.04
N LEU A 127 4.41 24.58 -11.90
CA LEU A 127 5.62 25.38 -12.09
C LEU A 127 5.31 26.71 -12.78
N GLN A 128 4.52 26.70 -13.85
CA GLN A 128 4.12 27.92 -14.58
C GLN A 128 3.38 28.93 -13.70
N LYS A 129 2.60 28.45 -12.72
CA LYS A 129 1.87 29.29 -11.76
C LYS A 129 2.69 29.63 -10.52
N SER A 130 3.95 29.21 -10.46
CA SER A 130 4.83 29.37 -9.31
C SER A 130 4.26 28.80 -8.00
N TRP A 131 3.33 27.84 -8.08
CA TRP A 131 2.78 27.16 -6.90
C TRP A 131 3.72 26.09 -6.38
N LEU A 132 4.44 25.44 -7.30
CA LEU A 132 5.46 24.46 -7.00
C LEU A 132 6.84 25.11 -7.13
N VAL A 133 7.60 25.09 -6.03
CA VAL A 133 9.01 25.51 -6.01
C VAL A 133 9.85 24.27 -5.72
N THR A 134 10.80 23.94 -6.59
CA THR A 134 11.61 22.74 -6.44
C THR A 134 12.96 22.89 -7.12
N GLY A 135 14.03 22.45 -6.44
CA GLY A 135 15.39 22.35 -7.00
C GLY A 135 15.70 20.96 -7.58
N GLY A 136 14.72 20.06 -7.65
CA GLY A 136 14.90 18.70 -8.17
C GLY A 136 14.98 18.67 -9.70
N LYS A 137 15.79 17.76 -10.25
CA LYS A 137 15.98 17.62 -11.71
C LYS A 137 14.76 17.06 -12.46
N THR A 138 13.86 16.37 -11.75
CA THR A 138 12.69 15.67 -12.33
C THR A 138 11.43 15.91 -11.49
N PRO A 139 10.94 17.16 -11.42
CA PRO A 139 9.81 17.51 -10.56
C PRO A 139 8.53 16.75 -10.88
N GLU A 140 8.34 16.33 -12.13
CA GLU A 140 7.19 15.55 -12.58
C GLU A 140 7.19 14.12 -12.02
N ALA A 141 8.35 13.47 -11.95
CA ALA A 141 8.47 12.14 -11.35
C ALA A 141 8.22 12.21 -9.83
N THR A 142 8.73 13.26 -9.17
CA THR A 142 8.50 13.52 -7.75
C THR A 142 7.02 13.80 -7.47
N MET A 143 6.38 14.64 -8.28
CA MET A 143 4.95 14.93 -8.21
C MET A 143 4.11 13.65 -8.26
N TYR A 144 4.34 12.85 -9.30
CA TYR A 144 3.59 11.63 -9.51
C TYR A 144 3.80 10.61 -8.39
N ALA A 145 5.05 10.39 -7.96
CA ALA A 145 5.36 9.47 -6.87
C ALA A 145 4.67 9.86 -5.56
N GLN A 146 4.62 11.15 -5.22
CA GLN A 146 3.96 11.62 -4.00
C GLN A 146 2.44 11.44 -4.06
N VAL A 147 1.82 11.75 -5.20
CA VAL A 147 0.39 11.51 -5.44
C VAL A 147 0.04 10.02 -5.29
N ILE A 148 0.78 9.12 -5.95
CA ILE A 148 0.54 7.67 -5.88
C ILE A 148 0.76 7.14 -4.45
N THR A 149 1.79 7.62 -3.76
CA THR A 149 2.08 7.23 -2.37
C THR A 149 0.94 7.63 -1.44
N GLU A 150 0.37 8.84 -1.62
CA GLU A 150 -0.78 9.29 -0.85
C GLU A 150 -2.02 8.43 -1.13
N ILE A 151 -2.31 8.11 -2.39
CA ILE A 151 -3.43 7.22 -2.77
C ILE A 151 -3.32 5.89 -2.03
N LYS A 152 -2.17 5.21 -2.14
CA LYS A 152 -1.93 3.91 -1.48
C LYS A 152 -2.04 4.00 0.04
N ARG A 153 -1.54 5.09 0.64
CA ARG A 153 -1.59 5.32 2.09
C ARG A 153 -3.03 5.44 2.59
N GLN A 154 -3.87 6.20 1.89
CA GLN A 154 -5.27 6.39 2.29
C GLN A 154 -6.10 5.11 2.08
N GLN A 155 -5.91 4.41 0.95
CA GLN A 155 -6.55 3.11 0.70
C GLN A 155 -6.24 2.07 1.78
N LYS A 156 -4.98 1.98 2.22
CA LYS A 156 -4.58 1.06 3.30
C LYS A 156 -5.27 1.36 4.63
N ARG A 157 -5.73 2.59 4.84
CA ARG A 157 -6.45 3.03 6.04
C ARG A 157 -7.98 2.90 5.90
N GLY A 158 -8.48 2.46 4.75
CA GLY A 158 -9.91 2.48 4.44
C GLY A 158 -10.46 3.90 4.24
N GLU A 159 -9.60 4.89 4.06
CA GLU A 159 -9.98 6.29 3.80
C GLU A 159 -10.12 6.50 2.29
N ARG A 160 -11.04 7.39 1.88
CA ARG A 160 -11.20 7.77 0.47
C ARG A 160 -10.04 8.67 0.03
N PRO A 161 -9.15 8.23 -0.90
CA PRO A 161 -8.08 9.05 -1.44
C PRO A 161 -8.60 10.38 -2.00
N ARG A 162 -7.82 11.46 -1.92
CA ARG A 162 -8.15 12.72 -2.61
C ARG A 162 -7.93 12.67 -4.13
N PHE A 163 -7.06 11.77 -4.59
CA PHE A 163 -6.72 11.53 -5.98
C PHE A 163 -7.15 10.13 -6.43
N VAL A 164 -7.39 9.99 -7.73
CA VAL A 164 -7.52 8.69 -8.39
C VAL A 164 -6.52 8.59 -9.52
N GLN A 165 -5.84 7.45 -9.56
CA GLN A 165 -4.93 7.12 -10.64
C GLN A 165 -5.73 6.55 -11.81
N HIS A 166 -5.57 7.17 -12.96
CA HIS A 166 -6.00 6.65 -14.26
C HIS A 166 -4.76 6.09 -14.97
N GLY A 167 -4.93 5.01 -15.73
CA GLY A 167 -3.81 4.33 -16.40
C GLY A 167 -2.91 5.29 -17.20
N ARG A 168 -1.65 4.91 -17.42
CA ARG A 168 -0.66 5.70 -18.19
C ARG A 168 -0.31 7.09 -17.61
N GLY A 169 -0.34 7.24 -16.28
CA GLY A 169 0.15 8.48 -15.61
C GLY A 169 -0.88 9.60 -15.48
N TYR A 170 -2.15 9.32 -15.72
CA TYR A 170 -3.22 10.28 -15.55
C TYR A 170 -3.69 10.31 -14.09
N VAL A 171 -3.96 11.50 -13.58
CA VAL A 171 -4.43 11.71 -12.21
C VAL A 171 -5.70 12.57 -12.25
N GLY A 172 -6.73 12.11 -11.55
CA GLY A 172 -7.97 12.86 -11.34
C GLY A 172 -8.22 13.12 -9.86
N LEU A 173 -9.15 14.01 -9.53
CA LEU A 173 -9.60 14.21 -8.17
C LEU A 173 -10.79 13.32 -7.85
N SER A 174 -10.76 12.70 -6.68
CA SER A 174 -11.81 11.79 -6.25
C SER A 174 -13.17 12.45 -6.12
N ARG A 175 -13.23 13.77 -5.94
CA ARG A 175 -14.48 14.54 -5.92
C ARG A 175 -15.05 14.84 -7.32
N TRP A 176 -14.26 14.73 -8.38
CA TRP A 176 -14.79 14.76 -9.75
C TRP A 176 -15.56 13.49 -10.08
N MET A 177 -15.18 12.40 -9.43
CA MET A 177 -15.95 11.15 -9.41
C MET A 177 -17.20 11.29 -8.52
N GLY A 178 -18.00 12.32 -8.77
CA GLY A 178 -19.41 12.38 -8.36
C GLY A 178 -20.35 12.34 -9.57
N GLN A 179 -19.82 12.47 -10.80
CA GLN A 179 -20.58 12.51 -12.06
C GLN A 179 -19.70 11.93 -13.19
N GLY A 180 -20.27 11.15 -14.13
CA GLY A 180 -19.58 10.59 -15.31
C GLY A 180 -19.40 9.06 -15.33
N LEU A 181 -19.11 8.50 -16.52
CA LEU A 181 -19.07 7.04 -16.78
C LEU A 181 -18.09 6.29 -15.87
N ALA A 182 -16.88 6.82 -15.63
CA ALA A 182 -15.90 6.16 -14.77
C ALA A 182 -16.37 6.02 -13.30
N PHE A 183 -17.10 7.03 -12.78
CA PHE A 183 -17.69 6.95 -11.45
C PHE A 183 -18.86 5.97 -11.41
N GLN A 184 -19.71 5.96 -12.44
CA GLN A 184 -20.80 4.99 -12.58
C GLN A 184 -20.26 3.56 -12.63
N ILE A 185 -19.18 3.32 -13.37
CA ILE A 185 -18.50 2.02 -13.44
C ILE A 185 -17.96 1.63 -12.06
N GLU A 186 -17.29 2.52 -11.32
CA GLU A 186 -16.77 2.17 -9.99
C GLU A 186 -17.87 1.95 -8.96
N GLN A 187 -18.95 2.75 -8.97
CA GLN A 187 -20.12 2.51 -8.12
C GLN A 187 -20.79 1.19 -8.44
N HIS A 188 -20.96 0.89 -9.74
CA HIS A 188 -21.49 -0.38 -10.19
C HIS A 188 -20.59 -1.54 -9.73
N ASN A 189 -19.28 -1.47 -9.98
CA ASN A 189 -18.31 -2.49 -9.57
C ASN A 189 -18.30 -2.68 -8.05
N HIS A 190 -18.39 -1.61 -7.26
CA HIS A 190 -18.51 -1.69 -5.81
C HIS A 190 -19.80 -2.41 -5.38
N GLN A 191 -20.93 -2.11 -6.04
CA GLN A 191 -22.18 -2.80 -5.79
C GLN A 191 -22.10 -4.28 -6.18
N ILE A 192 -21.47 -4.61 -7.30
CA ILE A 192 -21.24 -5.99 -7.74
C ILE A 192 -20.35 -6.74 -6.76
N ARG A 193 -19.26 -6.14 -6.26
CA ARG A 193 -18.40 -6.74 -5.20
C ARG A 193 -19.23 -7.12 -3.98
N ARG A 194 -20.09 -6.20 -3.52
CA ARG A 194 -20.98 -6.44 -2.37
C ARG A 194 -21.96 -7.58 -2.64
N THR A 195 -22.63 -7.56 -3.78
CA THR A 195 -23.60 -8.61 -4.16
C THR A 195 -22.93 -9.96 -4.34
N LEU A 196 -21.75 -10.01 -4.95
CA LEU A 196 -20.97 -11.25 -5.07
C LEU A 196 -20.61 -11.79 -3.68
N ARG A 197 -20.14 -10.93 -2.78
CA ARG A 197 -19.83 -11.29 -1.39
C ARG A 197 -21.04 -11.84 -0.64
N GLU A 198 -22.21 -11.24 -0.80
CA GLU A 198 -23.47 -11.71 -0.21
C GLU A 198 -23.81 -13.12 -0.73
N ARG A 199 -23.69 -13.36 -2.04
CA ARG A 199 -23.89 -14.71 -2.63
C ARG A 199 -22.92 -15.74 -2.06
N LEU A 200 -21.64 -15.40 -1.88
CA LEU A 200 -20.65 -16.31 -1.26
C LEU A 200 -21.05 -16.72 0.16
N LEU A 201 -21.69 -15.82 0.92
CA LEU A 201 -22.12 -16.10 2.28
C LEU A 201 -23.35 -17.00 2.33
N ASP A 202 -24.22 -16.92 1.32
CA ASP A 202 -25.45 -17.70 1.20
C ASP A 202 -25.22 -19.10 0.61
N MET A 203 -24.11 -19.34 -0.10
CA MET A 203 -23.73 -20.66 -0.61
C MET A 203 -23.62 -21.72 0.48
N LYS A 204 -23.91 -22.98 0.15
CA LYS A 204 -23.64 -24.10 1.06
C LYS A 204 -22.13 -24.32 1.19
N PRO A 205 -21.63 -24.90 2.30
CA PRO A 205 -20.20 -25.17 2.48
C PRO A 205 -19.55 -25.91 1.31
N GLY A 206 -20.16 -27.00 0.82
CA GLY A 206 -19.63 -27.75 -0.33
C GLY A 206 -19.60 -26.96 -1.63
N GLU A 207 -20.65 -26.17 -1.92
CA GLU A 207 -20.69 -25.28 -3.10
C GLU A 207 -19.57 -24.22 -3.03
N PHE A 208 -19.23 -23.74 -1.82
CA PHE A 208 -18.13 -22.81 -1.62
C PHE A 208 -16.76 -23.48 -1.81
N GLU A 209 -16.57 -24.71 -1.35
CA GLU A 209 -15.35 -25.50 -1.58
C GLU A 209 -15.13 -25.79 -3.08
N GLU A 210 -16.19 -26.13 -3.80
CA GLU A 210 -16.16 -26.31 -5.27
C GLU A 210 -15.76 -25.02 -5.98
N LEU A 211 -16.34 -23.87 -5.58
CA LEU A 211 -15.96 -22.57 -6.13
C LEU A 211 -14.48 -22.24 -5.89
N ILE A 212 -13.97 -22.51 -4.68
CA ILE A 212 -12.55 -22.31 -4.39
C ILE A 212 -11.67 -23.23 -5.24
N SER A 213 -12.08 -24.49 -5.43
CA SER A 213 -11.36 -25.43 -6.28
C SER A 213 -11.30 -24.95 -7.74
N GLN A 214 -12.42 -24.44 -8.27
CA GLN A 214 -12.47 -23.80 -9.58
C GLN A 214 -11.54 -22.59 -9.66
N LEU A 215 -11.56 -21.70 -8.66
CA LEU A 215 -10.68 -20.55 -8.61
C LEU A 215 -9.20 -20.95 -8.63
N LEU A 216 -8.81 -21.95 -7.82
CA LEU A 216 -7.43 -22.43 -7.79
C LEU A 216 -7.01 -23.02 -9.14
N ALA A 217 -7.87 -23.79 -9.81
CA ALA A 217 -7.59 -24.29 -11.15
C ALA A 217 -7.35 -23.13 -12.15
N GLU A 218 -8.18 -22.09 -12.11
CA GLU A 218 -8.06 -20.91 -12.98
C GLU A 218 -6.78 -20.07 -12.67
N MET A 219 -6.27 -20.18 -11.45
CA MET A 219 -4.98 -19.61 -11.06
C MET A 219 -3.76 -20.46 -11.49
N GLY A 220 -3.97 -21.60 -12.14
CA GLY A 220 -2.92 -22.48 -12.62
C GLY A 220 -2.46 -23.55 -11.61
N PHE A 221 -3.29 -23.88 -10.62
CA PHE A 221 -3.03 -25.04 -9.77
C PHE A 221 -3.36 -26.35 -10.50
N GLU A 222 -2.40 -27.27 -10.50
CA GLU A 222 -2.54 -28.65 -10.97
C GLU A 222 -2.82 -29.61 -9.81
N MET A 223 -3.34 -30.80 -10.13
CA MET A 223 -3.58 -31.89 -9.18
C MET A 223 -4.41 -31.43 -7.97
N VAL A 224 -5.48 -30.66 -8.24
CA VAL A 224 -6.40 -30.18 -7.21
C VAL A 224 -7.23 -31.35 -6.70
N GLU A 225 -6.93 -31.81 -5.49
CA GLU A 225 -7.65 -32.90 -4.82
C GLU A 225 -8.42 -32.34 -3.62
N VAL A 226 -9.73 -32.56 -3.61
CA VAL A 226 -10.58 -32.29 -2.44
C VAL A 226 -10.34 -33.40 -1.42
N THR A 227 -9.92 -33.05 -0.21
CA THR A 227 -9.64 -34.03 0.83
C THR A 227 -10.93 -34.46 1.52
N LYS A 228 -10.99 -35.71 1.98
CA LYS A 228 -12.16 -36.18 2.74
C LYS A 228 -12.11 -35.59 4.14
N LEU A 229 -13.25 -35.11 4.62
CA LEU A 229 -13.49 -34.44 5.92
C LEU A 229 -12.93 -35.12 7.19
N SER A 230 -12.41 -36.35 7.12
CA SER A 230 -12.01 -37.14 8.28
C SER A 230 -10.49 -37.27 8.41
N GLY A 231 -9.94 -36.66 9.47
CA GLY A 231 -8.59 -36.95 9.96
C GLY A 231 -7.45 -36.10 9.38
N ASP A 232 -7.72 -35.14 8.49
CA ASP A 232 -6.68 -34.34 7.81
C ASP A 232 -6.35 -33.00 8.47
N GLY A 233 -6.88 -32.76 9.68
CA GLY A 233 -6.68 -31.52 10.41
C GLY A 233 -7.38 -30.31 9.78
N GLY A 234 -8.35 -30.52 8.90
CA GLY A 234 -9.19 -29.49 8.30
C GLY A 234 -8.59 -28.85 7.05
N ILE A 235 -7.72 -29.56 6.34
CA ILE A 235 -7.39 -29.19 4.96
C ILE A 235 -8.62 -29.53 4.11
N ASP A 236 -8.98 -28.68 3.16
CA ASP A 236 -10.14 -28.93 2.30
C ASP A 236 -9.70 -29.21 0.86
N VAL A 237 -8.58 -28.60 0.44
CA VAL A 237 -8.01 -28.77 -0.91
C VAL A 237 -6.50 -28.91 -0.83
N ARG A 238 -5.91 -29.84 -1.60
CA ARG A 238 -4.48 -29.85 -1.91
C ARG A 238 -4.27 -29.61 -3.40
N GLY A 239 -3.23 -28.86 -3.75
CA GLY A 239 -2.88 -28.60 -5.14
C GLY A 239 -1.42 -28.21 -5.31
N THR A 240 -0.92 -28.28 -6.54
CA THR A 240 0.44 -27.87 -6.88
C THR A 240 0.39 -26.70 -7.85
N LEU A 241 0.86 -25.53 -7.44
CA LEU A 241 1.06 -24.42 -8.36
C LEU A 241 2.32 -24.67 -9.19
N VAL A 242 2.18 -24.62 -10.51
CA VAL A 242 3.31 -24.74 -11.45
C VAL A 242 3.59 -23.38 -12.07
N VAL A 243 4.81 -22.88 -11.89
CA VAL A 243 5.23 -21.60 -12.46
C VAL A 243 6.32 -21.84 -13.50
N GLY A 244 6.03 -21.44 -14.75
CA GLY A 244 6.94 -21.57 -15.89
C GLY A 244 7.40 -23.01 -16.13
N ASP A 245 6.53 -23.99 -15.90
CA ASP A 245 6.73 -25.45 -16.07
C ASP A 245 7.86 -26.09 -15.23
N VAL A 246 8.59 -25.31 -14.44
CA VAL A 246 9.79 -25.78 -13.72
C VAL A 246 9.66 -25.67 -12.21
N VAL A 247 8.93 -24.67 -11.69
CA VAL A 247 8.77 -24.48 -10.25
C VAL A 247 7.46 -25.11 -9.79
N ARG A 248 7.53 -26.03 -8.82
CA ARG A 248 6.36 -26.69 -8.22
C ARG A 248 6.21 -26.29 -6.76
N ILE A 249 5.09 -25.68 -6.41
CA ILE A 249 4.77 -25.26 -5.04
C ILE A 249 3.56 -26.06 -4.57
N LYS A 250 3.78 -26.99 -3.64
CA LYS A 250 2.70 -27.77 -3.03
C LYS A 250 1.99 -26.91 -1.99
N MET A 251 0.67 -26.81 -2.14
CA MET A 251 -0.20 -26.01 -1.28
C MET A 251 -1.27 -26.89 -0.65
N ALA A 252 -1.44 -26.75 0.65
CA ALA A 252 -2.59 -27.24 1.39
C ALA A 252 -3.48 -26.05 1.76
N VAL A 253 -4.72 -26.09 1.33
CA VAL A 253 -5.68 -25.00 1.44
C VAL A 253 -6.78 -25.39 2.40
N GLN A 254 -7.01 -24.56 3.41
CA GLN A 254 -8.18 -24.63 4.26
C GLN A 254 -9.16 -23.52 3.88
N VAL A 255 -10.41 -23.91 3.67
CA VAL A 255 -11.52 -23.08 3.27
C VAL A 255 -12.49 -22.97 4.45
N LYS A 256 -12.77 -21.73 4.86
CA LYS A 256 -13.63 -21.46 6.02
C LYS A 256 -14.68 -20.42 5.68
N LYS A 257 -15.91 -20.89 5.41
CA LYS A 257 -17.08 -20.04 5.25
C LYS A 257 -17.60 -19.56 6.62
N TRP A 258 -17.20 -18.36 7.02
CA TRP A 258 -17.58 -17.76 8.30
C TRP A 258 -18.53 -16.58 8.08
N ARG A 259 -19.41 -16.35 9.05
CA ARG A 259 -20.25 -15.15 9.06
C ARG A 259 -19.36 -13.90 9.17
N ILE A 260 -19.77 -12.82 8.52
CA ILE A 260 -19.10 -11.52 8.61
C ILE A 260 -18.92 -11.12 10.08
N LYS A 261 -17.71 -10.64 10.45
CA LYS A 261 -17.23 -10.28 11.80
C LYS A 261 -16.78 -11.44 12.69
N ASN A 262 -17.01 -12.69 12.31
CA ASN A 262 -16.39 -13.81 13.00
C ASN A 262 -15.02 -14.03 12.35
N ASN A 263 -14.00 -13.36 12.91
CA ASN A 263 -12.65 -13.43 12.34
C ASN A 263 -11.98 -14.76 12.69
N ILE A 264 -11.17 -15.26 11.75
CA ILE A 264 -10.32 -16.43 11.98
C ILE A 264 -9.28 -16.09 13.06
N GLN A 265 -9.12 -17.01 14.01
CA GLN A 265 -8.24 -16.86 15.16
C GLN A 265 -6.96 -17.68 14.99
N ALA A 266 -5.93 -17.36 15.78
CA ALA A 266 -4.64 -18.04 15.75
C ALA A 266 -4.70 -19.58 15.86
N PRO A 267 -5.61 -20.20 16.65
CA PRO A 267 -5.70 -21.66 16.72
C PRO A 267 -5.96 -22.33 15.37
N VAL A 268 -6.75 -21.71 14.49
CA VAL A 268 -7.03 -22.24 13.14
C VAL A 268 -5.75 -22.25 12.31
N VAL A 269 -4.95 -21.18 12.39
CA VAL A 269 -3.66 -21.08 11.69
C VAL A 269 -2.67 -22.14 12.20
N GLN A 270 -2.64 -22.38 13.52
CA GLN A 270 -1.80 -23.41 14.13
C GLN A 270 -2.23 -24.81 13.70
N GLN A 271 -3.53 -25.06 13.62
CA GLN A 271 -4.09 -26.33 13.16
C GLN A 271 -3.71 -26.64 11.71
N VAL A 272 -3.90 -25.69 10.79
CA VAL A 272 -3.48 -25.85 9.38
C VAL A 272 -1.99 -26.13 9.30
N ARG A 273 -1.19 -25.35 10.02
CA ARG A 273 0.27 -25.51 10.06
C ARG A 273 0.69 -26.91 10.54
N GLY A 274 0.01 -27.45 11.55
CA GLY A 274 0.27 -28.80 12.06
C GLY A 274 -0.15 -29.93 11.10
N SER A 275 -0.97 -29.60 10.09
CA SER A 275 -1.52 -30.55 9.12
C SER A 275 -0.78 -30.54 7.78
N LEU A 276 0.23 -29.68 7.63
CA LEU A 276 1.06 -29.58 6.43
C LEU A 276 1.99 -30.79 6.29
N GLY A 277 2.05 -31.34 5.09
CA GLY A 277 3.04 -32.35 4.70
C GLY A 277 4.43 -31.77 4.46
N ALA A 278 5.39 -32.65 4.16
CA ALA A 278 6.75 -32.26 3.87
C ALA A 278 6.82 -31.32 2.66
N HIS A 279 7.44 -30.15 2.85
CA HIS A 279 7.58 -29.10 1.82
C HIS A 279 6.26 -28.52 1.28
N GLU A 280 5.14 -28.71 2.00
CA GLU A 280 3.89 -28.01 1.69
C GLU A 280 3.88 -26.61 2.31
N GLN A 281 3.19 -25.69 1.65
CA GLN A 281 2.83 -24.39 2.19
C GLN A 281 1.33 -24.35 2.49
N GLY A 282 0.91 -23.54 3.46
CA GLY A 282 -0.51 -23.41 3.81
C GLY A 282 -1.16 -22.18 3.19
N LEU A 283 -2.44 -22.27 2.84
CA LEU A 283 -3.29 -21.13 2.53
C LEU A 283 -4.61 -21.26 3.27
N ILE A 284 -5.05 -20.17 3.91
CA ILE A 284 -6.37 -20.10 4.52
C ILE A 284 -7.22 -19.09 3.75
N ILE A 285 -8.36 -19.54 3.26
CA ILE A 285 -9.33 -18.73 2.54
C ILE A 285 -10.59 -18.61 3.39
N THR A 286 -11.08 -17.39 3.59
CA THR A 286 -12.32 -17.15 4.33
C THR A 286 -13.16 -16.04 3.71
N THR A 287 -14.48 -16.11 3.91
CA THR A 287 -15.44 -15.03 3.59
C THR A 287 -15.40 -13.86 4.60
N SER A 288 -14.72 -14.06 5.73
CA SER A 288 -14.56 -13.08 6.82
C SER A 288 -13.17 -12.42 6.76
N ASP A 289 -12.62 -12.01 7.91
CA ASP A 289 -11.27 -11.47 8.05
C ASP A 289 -10.45 -12.25 9.10
N PHE A 290 -9.19 -11.89 9.27
CA PHE A 290 -8.27 -12.52 10.24
C PHE A 290 -8.08 -11.64 11.47
N SER A 291 -7.94 -12.24 12.64
CA SER A 291 -7.54 -11.49 13.84
C SER A 291 -6.07 -11.10 13.78
N SER A 292 -5.68 -10.07 14.52
CA SER A 292 -4.27 -9.66 14.62
C SER A 292 -3.38 -10.79 15.15
N GLY A 293 -3.93 -11.66 16.00
CA GLY A 293 -3.26 -12.88 16.46
C GLY A 293 -3.05 -13.90 15.34
N ALA A 294 -4.07 -14.14 14.51
CA ALA A 294 -3.96 -15.03 13.36
C ALA A 294 -2.91 -14.54 12.34
N VAL A 295 -2.90 -13.24 12.03
CA VAL A 295 -1.91 -12.63 11.13
C VAL A 295 -0.49 -12.78 11.68
N LYS A 296 -0.30 -12.54 12.98
CA LYS A 296 1.00 -12.73 13.64
C LYS A 296 1.45 -14.19 13.62
N GLU A 297 0.56 -15.12 13.91
CA GLU A 297 0.86 -16.55 13.90
C GLU A 297 1.24 -17.04 12.49
N ALA A 298 0.54 -16.57 11.46
CA ALA A 298 0.79 -16.92 10.06
C ALA A 298 2.19 -16.48 9.59
N ALA A 299 2.64 -15.30 10.05
CA ALA A 299 3.88 -14.64 9.64
C ALA A 299 5.12 -14.99 10.50
N GLN A 300 5.05 -16.01 11.35
CA GLN A 300 6.21 -16.44 12.15
C GLN A 300 7.35 -16.94 11.27
N SER A 301 8.53 -16.34 11.41
CA SER A 301 9.70 -16.56 10.53
C SER A 301 10.37 -17.92 10.68
N ASP A 302 10.19 -18.56 11.83
CA ASP A 302 10.75 -19.86 12.21
C ASP A 302 9.85 -21.04 11.80
N LYS A 303 8.70 -20.77 11.16
CA LYS A 303 7.70 -21.80 10.81
C LYS A 303 7.32 -21.75 9.34
N THR A 304 6.79 -22.85 8.81
CA THR A 304 6.32 -22.99 7.42
C THR A 304 5.27 -21.94 7.04
N PRO A 305 5.48 -21.05 6.07
CA PRO A 305 4.54 -19.94 5.80
C PRO A 305 3.08 -20.38 5.60
N ILE A 306 2.14 -19.62 6.18
CA ILE A 306 0.70 -19.76 5.92
C ILE A 306 0.22 -18.45 5.27
N ALA A 307 -0.18 -18.53 4.00
CA ALA A 307 -0.83 -17.43 3.32
C ALA A 307 -2.27 -17.24 3.83
N LEU A 308 -2.73 -16.00 3.86
CA LEU A 308 -4.07 -15.64 4.34
C LEU A 308 -4.80 -14.86 3.24
N MET A 309 -6.01 -15.30 2.91
CA MET A 309 -6.90 -14.66 1.94
C MET A 309 -8.26 -14.39 2.59
N ASN A 310 -8.57 -13.11 2.78
CA ASN A 310 -9.83 -12.70 3.40
C ASN A 310 -10.93 -12.52 2.34
N GLY A 311 -12.16 -12.25 2.79
CA GLY A 311 -13.32 -12.22 1.90
C GLY A 311 -13.25 -11.12 0.84
N GLU A 312 -12.58 -10.00 1.14
CA GLU A 312 -12.40 -8.93 0.16
C GLU A 312 -11.39 -9.34 -0.93
N GLN A 313 -10.27 -9.94 -0.53
CA GLN A 313 -9.26 -10.46 -1.45
C GLN A 313 -9.83 -11.57 -2.34
N LEU A 314 -10.62 -12.47 -1.77
CA LEU A 314 -11.30 -13.52 -2.51
C LEU A 314 -12.22 -12.96 -3.58
N VAL A 315 -13.07 -11.98 -3.24
CA VAL A 315 -13.98 -11.33 -4.19
C VAL A 315 -13.22 -10.65 -5.32
N MET A 316 -12.15 -9.93 -5.00
CA MET A 316 -11.31 -9.29 -6.03
C MET A 316 -10.73 -10.32 -7.00
N LEU A 317 -10.27 -11.46 -6.49
CA LEU A 317 -9.65 -12.50 -7.29
C LEU A 317 -10.68 -13.24 -8.17
N LEU A 318 -11.87 -13.53 -7.64
CA LEU A 318 -12.99 -14.06 -8.43
C LEU A 318 -13.34 -13.11 -9.60
N MET A 319 -13.35 -11.80 -9.35
CA MET A 319 -13.62 -10.82 -10.41
C MET A 319 -12.50 -10.75 -11.45
N GLU A 320 -11.24 -10.84 -11.03
CA GLU A 320 -10.08 -10.85 -11.92
C GLU A 320 -10.11 -12.04 -12.89
N HIS A 321 -10.52 -13.21 -12.38
CA HIS A 321 -10.67 -14.43 -13.17
C HIS A 321 -12.05 -14.60 -13.84
N GLY A 322 -12.94 -13.60 -13.75
CA GLY A 322 -14.27 -13.66 -14.38
C GLY A 322 -15.21 -14.72 -13.79
N ILE A 323 -14.97 -15.17 -12.55
CA ILE A 323 -15.77 -16.18 -11.87
C ILE A 323 -16.95 -15.49 -11.16
N GLY A 324 -18.17 -15.86 -11.56
CA GLY A 324 -19.40 -15.29 -11.01
C GLY A 324 -19.70 -13.86 -11.48
N VAL A 325 -18.88 -13.28 -12.35
CA VAL A 325 -19.06 -11.96 -12.96
C VAL A 325 -18.70 -11.98 -14.44
N HIS A 326 -19.29 -11.09 -15.22
CA HIS A 326 -18.93 -10.89 -16.62
C HIS A 326 -18.36 -9.48 -16.81
N ARG A 327 -17.22 -9.37 -17.49
CA ARG A 327 -16.63 -8.08 -17.84
C ARG A 327 -17.18 -7.61 -19.19
N SER A 328 -17.96 -6.54 -19.17
CA SER A 328 -18.40 -5.87 -20.40
C SER A 328 -17.48 -4.70 -20.71
N THR A 329 -16.88 -4.68 -21.90
CA THR A 329 -16.17 -3.51 -22.43
C THR A 329 -17.13 -2.75 -23.34
N PRO A 330 -17.38 -1.44 -23.13
CA PRO A 330 -18.20 -0.67 -24.06
C PRO A 330 -17.43 -0.46 -25.37
N ASP A 331 -18.11 -0.64 -26.50
CA ASP A 331 -17.58 -0.26 -27.80
C ASP A 331 -17.57 1.27 -27.91
N LEU A 332 -16.39 1.82 -28.20
CA LEU A 332 -16.21 3.25 -28.45
C LEU A 332 -15.93 3.43 -29.94
N PHE A 333 -16.91 3.99 -30.65
CA PHE A 333 -16.76 4.39 -32.04
C PHE A 333 -16.41 5.88 -32.10
N GLU A 334 -15.32 6.22 -32.77
CA GLU A 334 -14.90 7.59 -33.05
C GLU A 334 -15.03 7.84 -34.55
N ILE A 335 -15.36 9.08 -34.93
CA ILE A 335 -15.36 9.49 -36.34
C ILE A 335 -13.90 9.76 -36.72
N ASP A 336 -13.44 9.16 -37.81
CA ASP A 336 -12.13 9.46 -38.39
C ASP A 336 -12.14 10.88 -38.97
N GLU A 337 -11.33 11.78 -38.41
CA GLU A 337 -11.25 13.18 -38.86
C GLU A 337 -10.63 13.32 -40.26
N GLU A 338 -9.91 12.31 -40.75
CA GLU A 338 -9.40 12.24 -42.13
C GLU A 338 -10.42 11.64 -43.11
N TYR A 339 -11.59 11.23 -42.62
CA TYR A 339 -12.68 10.76 -43.46
C TYR A 339 -13.24 11.92 -44.29
N THR A 340 -12.66 12.11 -45.46
CA THR A 340 -13.21 12.93 -46.54
C THR A 340 -14.10 12.05 -47.39
N ALA A 341 -15.40 12.29 -47.32
CA ALA A 341 -16.36 11.66 -48.21
C ALA A 341 -16.18 12.21 -49.63
N GLY A 342 -15.25 11.62 -50.39
CA GLY A 342 -15.14 11.78 -51.84
C GLY A 342 -14.57 13.12 -52.32
N GLY A 343 -13.47 13.03 -53.06
CA GLY A 343 -13.07 14.09 -53.99
C GLY A 343 -14.05 14.16 -55.16
N GLU A 344 -14.36 15.39 -55.58
CA GLU A 344 -14.85 15.70 -56.93
C GLU A 344 -13.69 16.22 -57.80
#